data_AF-A0A945KIS7-F1
#
_entry.id   AF-A0A945KIS7-F1
#
_cell.length_a   1.000
_cell.length_b   1.000
_cell.length_c   1.000
_cell.angle_alpha   90.00
_cell.angle_beta   90.00
_cell.angle_gamma   90.00
#
_symmetry.space_group_name_H-M   'P 1'
#
loop_
_entity.id
_entity.type
_entity.pdbx_description
1 polymer ?
#
loop_
_entity_poly.entity_id
_entity_poly.type
_entity_poly.pdbx_seq_one_letter_code
_entity_poly.pdbx_strand_id
1 'polypeptide(L)'
;MRVAGETALEIKAVLAKTGDNVVGELLRDKGTFYEWNHYPDGDVYDKDSGSQFFYHAHPADLRVGEHGHFHTFMRPAGMPDHVSPAEVTDFEMPDDPTDALSHLIGISMNEAGEPICLFTTNRWVTGEIWYKGEDVIELTGMFEITHAQPSWPVNRWLNAMVRLYAFEIAALIKERDGVVEKWVPAPAEDGSAPTVFEDRTLEVTSYKMISVPDRVDRIRAVLG
;
A
#
# COMPACT_ATOMS: atom_id res chain seq x y z
N MET A 1 16.85 2.87 7.06
CA MET A 1 16.97 2.25 5.72
C MET A 1 17.85 1.01 5.68
N ARG A 2 19.13 1.03 6.11
CA ARG A 2 19.99 -0.17 6.12
C ARG A 2 19.37 -1.37 6.85
N VAL A 3 19.02 -1.19 8.13
CA VAL A 3 18.38 -2.24 8.96
C VAL A 3 17.08 -2.75 8.33
N ALA A 4 16.29 -1.87 7.73
CA ALA A 4 15.06 -2.24 7.06
C ALA A 4 15.34 -3.12 5.82
N GLY A 5 16.32 -2.75 5.00
CA GLY A 5 16.74 -3.55 3.86
C GLY A 5 17.31 -4.91 4.25
N GLU A 6 18.14 -4.95 5.29
CA GLU A 6 18.66 -6.21 5.87
C GLU A 6 17.52 -7.08 6.40
N THR A 7 16.54 -6.50 7.11
CA THR A 7 15.36 -7.21 7.62
C THR A 7 14.52 -7.78 6.49
N ALA A 8 14.26 -7.02 5.42
CA ALA A 8 13.47 -7.48 4.28
C ALA A 8 14.14 -8.67 3.57
N LEU A 9 15.46 -8.61 3.38
CA LEU A 9 16.23 -9.70 2.80
C LEU A 9 16.31 -10.91 3.74
N GLU A 10 16.46 -10.71 5.05
CA GLU A 10 16.50 -11.76 6.05
C GLU A 10 15.18 -12.55 6.07
N ILE A 11 14.03 -11.87 6.13
CA ILE A 11 12.72 -12.55 6.11
C ILE A 11 12.56 -13.40 4.86
N LYS A 12 12.88 -12.84 3.68
CA LYS A 12 12.84 -13.59 2.43
C LYS A 12 13.74 -14.83 2.47
N ALA A 13 14.97 -14.67 2.98
CA ALA A 13 15.91 -15.78 3.11
C ALA A 13 15.44 -16.85 4.10
N VAL A 14 14.76 -16.47 5.19
CA VAL A 14 14.20 -17.41 6.18
C VAL A 14 13.05 -18.20 5.57
N LEU A 15 12.09 -17.54 4.91
CA LEU A 15 10.96 -18.21 4.25
C LEU A 15 11.44 -19.16 3.13
N ALA A 16 12.45 -18.75 2.36
CA ALA A 16 13.01 -19.59 1.31
C ALA A 16 13.61 -20.91 1.84
N LYS A 17 14.03 -21.00 3.11
CA LYS A 17 14.56 -22.25 3.69
C LYS A 17 13.50 -23.34 3.82
N THR A 18 12.22 -22.98 3.85
CA THR A 18 11.08 -23.92 3.88
C THR A 18 10.36 -24.01 2.54
N GLY A 19 10.90 -23.37 1.49
CA GLY A 19 10.29 -23.32 0.17
C GLY A 19 9.15 -22.29 0.05
N ASP A 20 8.99 -21.43 1.05
CA ASP A 20 7.97 -20.37 1.06
C ASP A 20 8.49 -19.05 0.52
N ASN A 21 7.56 -18.13 0.23
CA ASN A 21 7.83 -16.72 -0.01
C ASN A 21 6.80 -15.88 0.77
N VAL A 22 6.94 -14.54 0.74
CA VAL A 22 6.09 -13.63 1.53
C VAL A 22 4.59 -13.80 1.18
N VAL A 23 4.26 -13.96 -0.10
CA VAL A 23 2.87 -14.12 -0.55
C VAL A 23 2.34 -15.50 -0.16
N GLY A 24 3.10 -16.57 -0.42
CA GLY A 24 2.74 -17.93 -0.05
C GLY A 24 2.55 -18.11 1.46
N GLU A 25 3.39 -17.46 2.26
CA GLU A 25 3.28 -17.46 3.72
C GLU A 25 1.97 -16.81 4.20
N LEU A 26 1.56 -15.68 3.61
CA LEU A 26 0.29 -15.02 3.94
C LEU A 26 -0.92 -15.87 3.56
N LEU A 27 -0.83 -16.57 2.43
CA LEU A 27 -1.92 -17.34 1.84
C LEU A 27 -1.99 -18.80 2.31
N ARG A 28 -1.01 -19.28 3.09
CA ARG A 28 -0.81 -20.71 3.43
C ARG A 28 -2.09 -21.43 3.87
N ASP A 29 -2.91 -20.80 4.69
CA ASP A 29 -4.10 -21.41 5.30
C ASP A 29 -5.43 -20.85 4.75
N LYS A 30 -5.43 -20.21 3.58
CA LYS A 30 -6.61 -19.53 3.02
C LYS A 30 -7.47 -20.39 2.10
N GLY A 31 -7.08 -21.65 1.88
CA GLY A 31 -7.83 -22.57 1.02
C GLY A 31 -7.76 -22.14 -0.45
N THR A 32 -8.90 -21.99 -1.11
CA THR A 32 -8.95 -21.54 -2.50
C THR A 32 -8.73 -20.04 -2.59
N PHE A 33 -7.75 -19.63 -3.39
CA PHE A 33 -7.50 -18.24 -3.74
C PHE A 33 -8.42 -17.79 -4.87
N TYR A 34 -9.15 -16.71 -4.63
CA TYR A 34 -10.05 -16.02 -5.54
C TYR A 34 -9.56 -14.60 -5.79
N GLU A 35 -9.51 -14.19 -7.05
CA GLU A 35 -9.22 -12.83 -7.50
C GLU A 35 -10.23 -11.84 -6.90
N TRP A 36 -9.81 -10.58 -6.73
CA TRP A 36 -10.56 -9.47 -6.12
C TRP A 36 -10.88 -9.60 -4.63
N ASN A 37 -10.75 -10.80 -4.05
CA ASN A 37 -10.89 -10.97 -2.60
C ASN A 37 -9.66 -10.44 -1.86
N HIS A 38 -9.90 -9.91 -0.66
CA HIS A 38 -8.85 -9.52 0.27
C HIS A 38 -8.34 -10.72 1.05
N TYR A 39 -7.03 -10.76 1.29
CA TYR A 39 -6.37 -11.76 2.11
C TYR A 39 -5.49 -11.10 3.18
N PRO A 40 -5.61 -11.54 4.45
CA PRO A 40 -6.61 -12.47 4.96
C PRO A 40 -8.03 -11.86 4.92
N ASP A 41 -9.07 -12.72 5.02
CA ASP A 41 -10.44 -12.26 5.26
C ASP A 41 -10.50 -11.30 6.47
N GLY A 42 -11.12 -10.14 6.28
CA GLY A 42 -11.23 -9.10 7.30
C GLY A 42 -10.00 -8.21 7.45
N ASP A 43 -9.05 -8.30 6.51
CA ASP A 43 -7.78 -7.57 6.49
C ASP A 43 -6.92 -7.84 7.75
N VAL A 44 -5.70 -7.30 7.77
CA VAL A 44 -4.88 -7.27 8.98
C VAL A 44 -4.94 -5.87 9.56
N TYR A 45 -5.40 -5.76 10.81
CA TYR A 45 -5.47 -4.48 11.53
C TYR A 45 -4.77 -4.56 12.88
N ASP A 46 -3.73 -3.74 13.07
CA ASP A 46 -3.06 -3.55 14.35
C ASP A 46 -3.73 -2.37 15.10
N LYS A 47 -4.47 -2.70 16.16
CA LYS A 47 -5.22 -1.73 16.96
C LYS A 47 -4.34 -0.78 17.77
N ASP A 48 -3.10 -1.18 18.07
CA ASP A 48 -2.19 -0.38 18.89
C ASP A 48 -1.55 0.73 18.07
N SER A 49 -1.25 0.47 16.78
CA SER A 49 -0.66 1.44 15.86
C SER A 49 -1.67 2.11 14.92
N GLY A 50 -2.88 1.56 14.78
CA GLY A 50 -3.85 1.99 13.78
C GLY A 50 -3.53 1.52 12.35
N SER A 51 -2.46 0.74 12.15
CA SER A 51 -2.03 0.32 10.82
C SER A 51 -2.86 -0.85 10.31
N GLN A 52 -3.18 -0.84 9.02
CA GLN A 52 -3.91 -1.92 8.36
C GLN A 52 -3.26 -2.30 7.03
N PHE A 53 -3.39 -3.56 6.62
CA PHE A 53 -3.11 -3.97 5.25
C PHE A 53 -4.00 -5.11 4.79
N PHE A 54 -4.10 -5.28 3.48
CA PHE A 54 -4.57 -6.52 2.86
C PHE A 54 -3.74 -6.84 1.62
N TYR A 55 -3.86 -8.06 1.13
CA TYR A 55 -3.32 -8.51 -0.15
C TYR A 55 -4.46 -8.96 -1.07
N HIS A 56 -4.43 -8.59 -2.35
CA HIS A 56 -5.35 -9.16 -3.35
C HIS A 56 -4.67 -9.34 -4.70
N ALA A 57 -5.36 -10.00 -5.62
CA ALA A 57 -4.90 -10.18 -6.99
C ALA A 57 -6.01 -9.86 -7.98
N HIS A 58 -5.60 -9.43 -9.16
CA HIS A 58 -6.45 -9.27 -10.32
C HIS A 58 -6.31 -10.50 -11.24
N PRO A 59 -7.28 -10.71 -12.14
CA PRO A 59 -7.09 -11.56 -13.31
C PRO A 59 -5.76 -11.28 -14.02
N ALA A 60 -5.01 -12.34 -14.35
CA ALA A 60 -3.66 -12.24 -14.90
C ALA A 60 -3.60 -11.48 -16.24
N ASP A 61 -4.70 -11.47 -17.01
CA ASP A 61 -4.83 -10.72 -18.27
C ASP A 61 -4.95 -9.21 -18.06
N LEU A 62 -5.39 -8.76 -16.87
CA LEU A 62 -5.45 -7.34 -16.50
C LEU A 62 -4.11 -6.81 -15.97
N ARG A 63 -3.25 -7.69 -15.46
CA ARG A 63 -2.00 -7.31 -14.77
C ARG A 63 -0.84 -8.24 -15.14
N VAL A 64 -0.34 -8.11 -16.37
CA VAL A 64 0.75 -8.96 -16.89
C VAL A 64 2.03 -8.83 -16.06
N GLY A 65 2.49 -9.95 -15.50
CA GLY A 65 3.73 -10.03 -14.71
C GLY A 65 3.58 -9.70 -13.21
N GLU A 66 2.37 -9.35 -12.77
CA GLU A 66 1.99 -9.23 -11.37
C GLU A 66 1.19 -10.47 -10.95
N HIS A 67 1.50 -11.00 -9.76
CA HIS A 67 0.66 -12.01 -9.10
C HIS A 67 -0.44 -11.34 -8.29
N GLY A 68 -0.13 -10.25 -7.63
CA GLY A 68 -1.05 -9.45 -6.82
C GLY A 68 -0.27 -8.45 -5.97
N HIS A 69 -0.95 -7.70 -5.14
CA HIS A 69 -0.33 -6.61 -4.40
C HIS A 69 -0.91 -6.39 -3.02
N PHE A 70 -0.07 -5.85 -2.16
CA PHE A 70 -0.47 -5.34 -0.86
C PHE A 70 -1.01 -3.92 -1.00
N HIS A 71 -2.04 -3.60 -0.23
CA HIS A 71 -2.41 -2.23 0.10
C HIS A 71 -2.17 -2.00 1.59
N THR A 72 -1.62 -0.83 1.93
CA THR A 72 -1.36 -0.43 3.32
C THR A 72 -2.14 0.82 3.65
N PHE A 73 -2.58 0.92 4.90
CA PHE A 73 -3.48 1.96 5.38
C PHE A 73 -3.12 2.41 6.78
N MET A 74 -3.56 3.61 7.11
CA MET A 74 -3.66 4.10 8.47
C MET A 74 -5.13 4.38 8.81
N ARG A 75 -5.62 3.82 9.91
CA ARG A 75 -6.94 4.15 10.48
C ARG A 75 -6.84 5.33 11.44
N PRO A 76 -7.95 6.06 11.68
CA PRO A 76 -7.98 7.22 12.57
C PRO A 76 -7.41 6.98 13.97
N ALA A 77 -7.52 5.76 14.51
CA ALA A 77 -6.96 5.41 15.82
C ALA A 77 -5.42 5.57 15.90
N GLY A 78 -4.71 5.52 14.77
CA GLY A 78 -3.27 5.73 14.67
C GLY A 78 -2.86 7.10 14.11
N MET A 79 -3.83 7.97 13.80
CA MET A 79 -3.55 9.30 13.24
C MET A 79 -3.32 10.32 14.35
N PRO A 80 -2.34 11.24 14.19
CA PRO A 80 -2.18 12.38 15.09
C PRO A 80 -3.39 13.31 15.09
N ASP A 81 -3.64 14.00 16.20
CA ASP A 81 -4.78 14.92 16.37
C ASP A 81 -4.83 16.06 15.33
N HIS A 82 -3.68 16.45 14.74
CA HIS A 82 -3.61 17.50 13.72
C HIS A 82 -3.94 17.01 12.31
N VAL A 83 -3.96 15.69 12.09
CA VAL A 83 -4.29 15.10 10.80
C VAL A 83 -5.80 15.07 10.63
N SER A 84 -6.29 15.66 9.55
CA SER A 84 -7.73 15.73 9.24
C SER A 84 -7.97 15.46 7.75
N PRO A 85 -9.15 14.93 7.38
CA PRO A 85 -9.53 14.77 5.99
C PRO A 85 -9.34 16.06 5.18
N ALA A 86 -8.90 15.93 3.94
CA ALA A 86 -8.79 17.05 3.02
C ALA A 86 -10.17 17.57 2.62
N GLU A 87 -10.29 18.88 2.43
CA GLU A 87 -11.52 19.50 1.93
C GLU A 87 -11.68 19.19 0.42
N VAL A 88 -12.38 18.10 0.11
CA VAL A 88 -12.72 17.70 -1.26
C VAL A 88 -14.23 17.82 -1.50
N THR A 89 -14.62 18.08 -2.74
CA THR A 89 -15.99 18.54 -3.11
C THR A 89 -17.11 17.54 -2.79
N ASP A 90 -16.78 16.27 -2.73
CA ASP A 90 -17.67 15.13 -2.54
C ASP A 90 -17.27 14.31 -1.31
N PHE A 91 -16.63 14.96 -0.34
CA PHE A 91 -16.31 14.34 0.93
C PHE A 91 -17.58 13.96 1.69
N GLU A 92 -17.71 12.68 2.02
CA GLU A 92 -18.70 12.17 2.94
C GLU A 92 -17.98 11.38 4.03
N MET A 93 -18.28 11.67 5.30
CA MET A 93 -17.76 10.87 6.40
C MET A 93 -18.44 9.49 6.38
N PRO A 94 -17.68 8.40 6.60
CA PRO A 94 -18.27 7.08 6.76
C PRO A 94 -19.17 7.03 8.01
N ASP A 95 -20.15 6.12 7.97
CA ASP A 95 -21.09 5.91 9.09
C ASP A 95 -20.36 5.56 10.39
N ASP A 96 -19.30 4.74 10.30
CA ASP A 96 -18.36 4.53 11.38
C ASP A 96 -17.12 5.44 11.15
N PRO A 97 -16.90 6.47 11.99
CA PRO A 97 -15.75 7.34 11.85
C PRO A 97 -14.40 6.61 11.90
N THR A 98 -14.34 5.40 12.47
CA THR A 98 -13.12 4.58 12.48
C THR A 98 -12.76 4.02 11.11
N ASP A 99 -13.71 4.00 10.16
CA ASP A 99 -13.51 3.66 8.75
C ASP A 99 -13.01 4.84 7.91
N ALA A 100 -12.68 5.99 8.52
CA ALA A 100 -12.05 7.11 7.81
C ALA A 100 -10.55 6.87 7.53
N LEU A 101 -10.21 5.70 7.00
CA LEU A 101 -8.82 5.26 6.75
C LEU A 101 -8.19 5.97 5.54
N SER A 102 -6.87 6.14 5.57
CA SER A 102 -6.08 6.67 4.45
C SER A 102 -5.22 5.56 3.85
N HIS A 103 -5.16 5.49 2.52
CA HIS A 103 -4.24 4.60 1.81
C HIS A 103 -2.84 5.21 1.80
N LEU A 104 -1.83 4.41 2.18
CA LEU A 104 -0.45 4.86 2.30
C LEU A 104 0.34 4.51 1.04
N ILE A 105 0.40 3.23 0.68
CA ILE A 105 1.10 2.74 -0.50
C ILE A 105 0.65 1.33 -0.89
N GLY A 106 0.60 1.06 -2.19
CA GLY A 106 0.49 -0.28 -2.77
C GLY A 106 1.87 -0.89 -3.08
N ILE A 107 2.04 -2.20 -2.84
CA ILE A 107 3.27 -2.95 -3.12
C ILE A 107 2.95 -4.15 -4.01
N SER A 108 3.33 -4.05 -5.28
CA SER A 108 3.13 -5.09 -6.29
C SER A 108 4.15 -6.21 -6.17
N MET A 109 3.66 -7.45 -6.30
CA MET A 109 4.42 -8.69 -6.18
C MET A 109 4.31 -9.50 -7.47
N ASN A 110 5.43 -10.07 -7.93
CA ASN A 110 5.40 -11.03 -9.03
C ASN A 110 5.11 -12.46 -8.55
N GLU A 111 5.00 -13.41 -9.48
CA GLU A 111 4.75 -14.84 -9.21
C GLU A 111 5.82 -15.51 -8.32
N ALA A 112 7.05 -15.00 -8.33
CA ALA A 112 8.11 -15.50 -7.46
C ALA A 112 8.01 -14.97 -6.01
N GLY A 113 7.05 -14.09 -5.72
CA GLY A 113 6.91 -13.42 -4.42
C GLY A 113 7.92 -12.29 -4.21
N GLU A 114 8.45 -11.72 -5.30
CA GLU A 114 9.34 -10.56 -5.27
C GLU A 114 8.57 -9.25 -5.41
N PRO A 115 8.89 -8.21 -4.62
CA PRO A 115 8.31 -6.89 -4.81
C PRO A 115 8.87 -6.22 -6.07
N ILE A 116 7.99 -5.77 -6.97
CA ILE A 116 8.37 -5.22 -8.28
C ILE A 116 7.99 -3.75 -8.45
N CYS A 117 6.95 -3.26 -7.79
CA CYS A 117 6.46 -1.89 -7.96
C CYS A 117 5.88 -1.33 -6.65
N LEU A 118 6.08 -0.03 -6.42
CA LEU A 118 5.33 0.77 -5.44
C LEU A 118 4.38 1.69 -6.20
N PHE A 119 3.15 1.87 -5.73
CA PHE A 119 2.20 2.72 -6.41
C PHE A 119 1.18 3.37 -5.46
N THR A 120 0.65 4.52 -5.88
CA THR A 120 -0.49 5.18 -5.25
C THR A 120 -1.70 5.08 -6.18
N THR A 121 -2.89 5.13 -5.60
CA THR A 121 -4.15 5.01 -6.34
C THR A 121 -4.96 6.28 -6.22
N ASN A 122 -6.06 6.35 -6.97
CA ASN A 122 -7.14 7.29 -6.74
C ASN A 122 -8.08 6.77 -5.64
N ARG A 123 -8.88 7.67 -5.05
CA ARG A 123 -9.78 7.39 -3.93
C ARG A 123 -10.74 6.24 -4.23
N TRP A 124 -11.36 6.25 -5.41
CA TRP A 124 -12.34 5.22 -5.79
C TRP A 124 -11.78 3.79 -5.78
N VAL A 125 -10.46 3.61 -5.90
CA VAL A 125 -9.82 2.28 -5.96
C VAL A 125 -9.87 1.60 -4.60
N THR A 126 -9.66 2.35 -3.53
CA THR A 126 -9.52 1.83 -2.16
C THR A 126 -10.66 2.25 -1.24
N GLY A 127 -11.50 3.20 -1.67
CA GLY A 127 -12.53 3.81 -0.83
C GLY A 127 -11.95 4.61 0.33
N GLU A 128 -10.68 5.04 0.25
CA GLU A 128 -10.04 5.81 1.31
C GLU A 128 -10.76 7.15 1.55
N ILE A 129 -10.54 7.72 2.73
CA ILE A 129 -10.72 9.16 2.91
C ILE A 129 -9.47 9.86 2.40
N TRP A 130 -9.67 10.93 1.64
CA TRP A 130 -8.56 11.68 1.09
C TRP A 130 -7.92 12.55 2.16
N TYR A 131 -6.63 12.33 2.42
CA TYR A 131 -5.80 13.18 3.29
C TYR A 131 -4.71 13.86 2.47
N LYS A 132 -4.27 15.04 2.91
CA LYS A 132 -3.23 15.81 2.22
C LYS A 132 -1.93 15.01 2.19
N GLY A 133 -1.17 15.11 1.10
CA GLY A 133 0.05 14.32 0.94
C GLY A 133 1.08 14.53 2.04
N GLU A 134 1.18 15.73 2.61
CA GLU A 134 2.06 16.00 3.76
C GLU A 134 1.69 15.15 4.98
N ASP A 135 0.39 15.05 5.28
CA ASP A 135 -0.12 14.21 6.37
C ASP A 135 0.11 12.74 6.04
N VAL A 136 -0.22 12.29 4.83
CA VAL A 136 -0.02 10.88 4.42
C VAL A 136 1.45 10.47 4.49
N ILE A 137 2.39 11.37 4.15
CA ILE A 137 3.83 11.14 4.31
C ILE A 137 4.19 10.92 5.78
N GLU A 138 3.66 11.75 6.69
CA GLU A 138 3.84 11.56 8.13
C GLU A 138 3.29 10.19 8.58
N LEU A 139 2.07 9.83 8.16
CA LEU A 139 1.44 8.55 8.49
C LEU A 139 2.25 7.34 8.00
N THR A 140 2.95 7.43 6.86
CA THR A 140 3.83 6.35 6.40
C THR A 140 4.99 6.08 7.36
N GLY A 141 5.44 7.11 8.10
CA GLY A 141 6.45 6.97 9.15
C GLY A 141 5.93 6.26 10.40
N MET A 142 4.61 6.21 10.58
CA MET A 142 3.92 5.59 11.73
C MET A 142 3.40 4.18 11.42
N PHE A 143 3.44 3.76 10.15
CA PHE A 143 2.98 2.42 9.76
C PHE A 143 3.81 1.32 10.44
N GLU A 144 3.12 0.49 11.23
CA GLU A 144 3.72 -0.66 11.90
C GLU A 144 2.68 -1.71 12.27
N ILE A 145 2.90 -2.96 11.86
CA ILE A 145 2.16 -4.12 12.37
C ILE A 145 3.08 -4.90 13.31
N THR A 146 2.76 -4.90 14.60
CA THR A 146 3.61 -5.42 15.68
C THR A 146 3.21 -6.81 16.14
N HIS A 147 1.94 -7.18 16.00
CA HIS A 147 1.44 -8.48 16.42
C HIS A 147 1.88 -9.62 15.49
N ALA A 148 1.79 -10.86 15.97
CA ALA A 148 2.28 -12.04 15.26
C ALA A 148 1.31 -12.61 14.21
N GLN A 149 0.04 -12.23 14.24
CA GLN A 149 -0.99 -12.77 13.34
C GLN A 149 -1.17 -11.91 12.07
N PRO A 150 -1.70 -12.47 10.97
CA PRO A 150 -1.75 -13.91 10.67
C PRO A 150 -0.34 -14.48 10.42
N SER A 151 0.64 -13.62 10.11
CA SER A 151 2.02 -14.04 9.90
C SER A 151 3.01 -12.95 10.31
N TRP A 152 3.71 -13.20 11.41
CA TRP A 152 4.78 -12.35 11.92
C TRP A 152 5.87 -12.04 10.88
N PRO A 153 6.38 -12.99 10.05
CA PRO A 153 7.35 -12.64 9.03
C PRO A 153 6.78 -11.68 7.97
N VAL A 154 5.52 -11.85 7.54
CA VAL A 154 4.89 -10.95 6.55
C VAL A 154 4.73 -9.54 7.14
N ASN A 155 4.24 -9.42 8.37
CA ASN A 155 4.09 -8.15 9.07
C ASN A 155 5.44 -7.42 9.17
N ARG A 156 6.48 -8.13 9.61
CA ARG A 156 7.83 -7.57 9.76
C ARG A 156 8.44 -7.17 8.40
N TRP A 157 8.14 -7.94 7.35
CA TRP A 157 8.57 -7.61 5.99
C TRP A 157 7.87 -6.34 5.46
N LEU A 158 6.56 -6.19 5.66
CA LEU A 158 5.83 -4.97 5.25
C LEU A 158 6.36 -3.72 5.97
N ASN A 159 6.55 -3.79 7.30
CA ASN A 159 7.15 -2.71 8.06
C ASN A 159 8.53 -2.32 7.51
N ALA A 160 9.34 -3.33 7.15
CA ALA A 160 10.65 -3.12 6.56
C ALA A 160 10.57 -2.48 5.16
N MET A 161 9.62 -2.87 4.33
CA MET A 161 9.43 -2.32 2.99
C MET A 161 9.07 -0.84 3.02
N VAL A 162 8.09 -0.45 3.85
CA VAL A 162 7.69 0.96 4.01
C VAL A 162 8.88 1.80 4.50
N ARG A 163 9.64 1.31 5.48
CA ARG A 163 10.84 2.00 6.00
C ARG A 163 12.03 2.04 5.02
N LEU A 164 12.17 1.04 4.16
CA LEU A 164 13.27 0.96 3.18
C LEU A 164 13.09 1.98 2.05
N TYR A 165 11.84 2.18 1.63
CA TYR A 165 11.46 3.04 0.52
C TYR A 165 10.80 4.36 0.95
N ALA A 166 10.94 4.78 2.21
CA ALA A 166 10.26 5.97 2.73
C ALA A 166 10.45 7.23 1.86
N PHE A 167 11.64 7.45 1.28
CA PHE A 167 11.87 8.60 0.39
C PHE A 167 11.15 8.46 -0.95
N GLU A 168 11.18 7.26 -1.54
CA GLU A 168 10.47 6.96 -2.78
C GLU A 168 8.94 7.05 -2.58
N ILE A 169 8.42 6.52 -1.47
CA ILE A 169 7.01 6.61 -1.09
C ILE A 169 6.60 8.07 -0.91
N ALA A 170 7.39 8.88 -0.22
CA ALA A 170 7.10 10.31 -0.07
C ALA A 170 7.10 11.07 -1.41
N ALA A 171 7.97 10.69 -2.35
CA ALA A 171 7.95 11.26 -3.70
C ALA A 171 6.68 10.85 -4.48
N LEU A 172 6.27 9.58 -4.38
CA LEU A 172 5.05 9.07 -5.01
C LEU A 172 3.79 9.75 -4.44
N ILE A 173 3.70 9.96 -3.13
CA ILE A 173 2.57 10.67 -2.52
C ILE A 173 2.48 12.13 -3.00
N LYS A 174 3.61 12.80 -3.20
CA LYS A 174 3.61 14.16 -3.79
C LYS A 174 3.18 14.14 -5.26
N GLU A 175 3.61 13.13 -6.01
CA GLU A 175 3.20 12.94 -7.40
C GLU A 175 1.69 12.64 -7.50
N ARG A 176 1.16 11.78 -6.63
CA ARG A 176 -0.28 11.50 -6.48
C ARG A 176 -1.09 12.79 -6.38
N ASP A 177 -0.75 13.66 -5.43
CA ASP A 177 -1.47 14.91 -5.20
C ASP A 177 -1.36 15.82 -6.42
N GLY A 178 -0.17 15.93 -7.02
CA GLY A 178 0.05 16.74 -8.22
C GLY A 178 -0.67 16.20 -9.47
N VAL A 179 -0.90 14.89 -9.57
CA VAL A 179 -1.70 14.28 -10.64
C VAL A 179 -3.18 14.59 -10.42
N VAL A 180 -3.70 14.37 -9.21
CA VAL A 180 -5.09 14.66 -8.85
C VAL A 180 -5.43 16.15 -9.03
N GLU A 181 -4.55 17.05 -8.62
CA GLU A 181 -4.75 18.51 -8.78
C GLU A 181 -4.89 18.93 -10.25
N LYS A 182 -4.16 18.27 -11.16
CA LYS A 182 -4.13 18.62 -12.59
C LYS A 182 -5.12 17.83 -13.44
N TRP A 183 -5.72 16.77 -12.88
CA TRP A 183 -6.58 15.88 -13.63
C TRP A 183 -7.94 16.53 -13.90
N VAL A 184 -8.39 16.45 -15.15
CA VAL A 184 -9.69 16.94 -15.56
C VAL A 184 -10.49 15.76 -16.09
N PRO A 185 -11.49 15.27 -15.34
CA PRO A 185 -12.33 14.18 -15.79
C PRO A 185 -13.04 14.50 -17.10
N ALA A 186 -13.12 13.51 -17.98
CA ALA A 186 -13.90 13.65 -19.20
C ALA A 186 -15.39 13.67 -18.86
N PRO A 187 -16.20 14.51 -19.55
CA PRO A 187 -17.65 14.46 -19.40
C PRO A 187 -18.19 13.12 -19.94
N ALA A 188 -19.16 12.56 -19.20
CA ALA A 188 -19.99 11.46 -19.63
C ALA A 188 -20.93 11.87 -20.78
N GLU A 189 -21.58 10.89 -21.40
CA GLU A 189 -22.49 11.12 -22.54
C GLU A 189 -23.67 12.05 -22.21
N ASP A 190 -24.09 12.11 -20.94
CA ASP A 190 -25.15 12.99 -20.46
C ASP A 190 -24.68 14.41 -20.09
N GLY A 191 -23.38 14.69 -20.27
CA GLY A 191 -22.75 15.97 -19.95
C GLY A 191 -22.35 16.15 -18.49
N SER A 192 -22.61 15.19 -17.61
CA SER A 192 -22.06 15.17 -16.25
C SER A 192 -20.57 14.79 -16.28
N ALA A 193 -19.79 15.18 -15.28
CA ALA A 193 -18.43 14.68 -15.10
C ALA A 193 -18.29 14.20 -13.64
N PRO A 194 -17.64 13.06 -13.38
CA PRO A 194 -17.34 12.66 -12.01
C PRO A 194 -16.38 13.69 -11.40
N THR A 195 -16.30 13.70 -10.07
CA THR A 195 -15.17 14.36 -9.42
C THR A 195 -13.87 13.63 -9.80
N VAL A 196 -12.72 14.29 -9.68
CA VAL A 196 -11.42 13.63 -9.91
C VAL A 196 -11.25 12.39 -9.04
N PHE A 197 -11.82 12.40 -7.84
CA PHE A 197 -11.72 11.30 -6.87
C PHE A 197 -12.56 10.07 -7.25
N GLU A 198 -13.56 10.25 -8.11
CA GLU A 198 -14.47 9.20 -8.57
C GLU A 198 -14.29 8.84 -10.05
N ASP A 199 -13.31 9.43 -10.74
CA ASP A 199 -13.01 9.14 -12.14
C ASP A 199 -12.34 7.77 -12.29
N ARG A 200 -13.12 6.78 -12.77
CA ARG A 200 -12.68 5.40 -13.00
C ARG A 200 -11.60 5.23 -14.06
N THR A 201 -11.28 6.28 -14.82
CA THR A 201 -10.17 6.27 -15.79
C THR A 201 -8.82 6.62 -15.14
N LEU A 202 -8.83 7.22 -13.95
CA LEU A 202 -7.63 7.51 -13.16
C LEU A 202 -7.53 6.47 -12.03
N GLU A 203 -6.94 5.31 -12.30
CA GLU A 203 -6.76 4.25 -11.30
C GLU A 203 -5.47 4.46 -10.48
N VAL A 204 -4.32 4.45 -11.15
CA VAL A 204 -2.99 4.63 -10.56
C VAL A 204 -2.54 6.07 -10.77
N THR A 205 -2.22 6.75 -9.68
CA THR A 205 -1.86 8.18 -9.67
C THR A 205 -0.35 8.40 -9.70
N SER A 206 0.44 7.45 -9.22
CA SER A 206 1.91 7.45 -9.36
C SER A 206 2.44 6.03 -9.15
N TYR A 207 3.60 5.70 -9.73
CA TYR A 207 4.24 4.41 -9.50
C TYR A 207 5.76 4.43 -9.69
N LYS A 208 6.45 3.46 -9.11
CA LYS A 208 7.90 3.27 -9.27
C LYS A 208 8.27 1.78 -9.22
N MET A 209 8.97 1.32 -10.26
CA MET A 209 9.60 0.00 -10.25
C MET A 209 10.72 -0.07 -9.20
N ILE A 210 10.78 -1.18 -8.46
CA ILE A 210 11.72 -1.38 -7.35
C ILE A 210 12.44 -2.72 -7.44
N SER A 211 13.59 -2.79 -6.75
CA SER A 211 14.39 -3.99 -6.57
C SER A 211 15.07 -3.90 -5.20
N VAL A 212 14.66 -4.77 -4.27
CA VAL A 212 15.19 -4.78 -2.89
C VAL A 212 16.70 -5.09 -2.87
N PRO A 213 17.22 -6.10 -3.59
CA PRO A 213 18.66 -6.35 -3.64
C PRO A 213 19.45 -5.12 -4.12
N ASP A 214 19.06 -4.53 -5.26
CA ASP A 214 19.77 -3.38 -5.82
C ASP A 214 19.72 -2.17 -4.88
N ARG A 215 18.58 -1.97 -4.19
CA ARG A 215 18.44 -0.90 -3.20
C ARG A 215 19.38 -1.12 -2.00
N VAL A 216 19.46 -2.34 -1.48
CA VAL A 216 20.34 -2.68 -0.37
C VAL A 216 21.80 -2.51 -0.76
N ASP A 217 22.19 -2.94 -1.96
CA ASP A 217 23.56 -2.80 -2.44
C ASP A 217 23.96 -1.33 -2.62
N ARG A 218 23.05 -0.49 -3.13
CA ARG A 218 23.24 0.97 -3.15
C ARG A 218 23.43 1.56 -1.76
N ILE A 219 22.64 1.14 -0.77
CA ILE A 219 22.77 1.61 0.62
C ILE A 219 24.13 1.19 1.21
N ARG A 220 24.56 -0.06 0.99
CA ARG A 220 25.86 -0.56 1.45
C ARG A 220 27.02 0.22 0.85
N ALA A 221 26.98 0.46 -0.46
CA ALA A 221 28.03 1.20 -1.15
C ALA A 221 28.22 2.63 -0.62
N VAL A 222 27.16 3.28 -0.13
CA VAL A 222 27.23 4.62 0.48
C VAL A 222 27.76 4.58 1.92
N LEU A 223 27.54 3.49 2.65
CA LEU A 223 27.83 3.41 4.08
C LEU A 223 29.21 2.79 4.42
N GLY A 224 29.88 2.12 3.46
CA GLY A 224 31.17 1.47 3.69
C GLY A 224 31.04 0.08 4.30
#